data_AF-A0A351X805-F1
#
_entry.id   AF-A0A351X805-F1
#
_cell.length_a   1.000
_cell.length_b   1.000
_cell.length_c   1.000
_cell.angle_alpha   90.00
_cell.angle_beta   90.00
_cell.angle_gamma   90.00
#
_symmetry.space_group_name_H-M   'P 1'
#
loop_
_entity.id
_entity.type
_entity.pdbx_description
1 polymer ?
#
loop_
_entity_poly.entity_id
_entity_poly.type
_entity_poly.pdbx_seq_one_letter_code
_entity_poly.pdbx_strand_id
1 'polypeptide(L)' 'MTLTLLIDLDDTLLSNDIDIFQKAYFKRLAEALQPWAPMEKFMPAMMEAVQAMLVKKTPALTMEEQFDQVFYPQIGTAKS' A
#
# COMPACT_ATOMS: atom_id res chain seq x y z
N MET A 1 -9.62 -28.27 13.52
CA MET A 1 -8.97 -28.05 12.22
C MET A 1 -9.05 -26.56 11.93
N THR A 2 -7.92 -25.91 11.68
CA THR A 2 -7.88 -24.49 11.35
C THR A 2 -7.93 -24.36 9.83
N LEU A 3 -8.85 -23.55 9.31
CA LEU A 3 -8.83 -23.18 7.90
C LEU A 3 -7.63 -22.27 7.66
N THR A 4 -6.69 -22.70 6.82
CA THR A 4 -5.58 -21.88 6.34
C THR A 4 -5.92 -21.36 4.96
N LEU A 5 -5.98 -20.03 4.80
CA LEU A 5 -6.24 -19.37 3.53
C LEU A 5 -4.94 -18.67 3.08
N LEU A 6 -4.47 -19.02 1.88
CA LEU A 6 -3.42 -18.30 1.18
C LEU A 6 -4.06 -17.46 0.09
N ILE A 7 -3.74 -16.17 0.05
CA ILE A 7 -4.26 -15.23 -0.95
C ILE A 7 -3.07 -14.72 -1.76
N ASP A 8 -3.12 -14.95 -3.07
CA ASP A 8 -2.16 -14.40 -4.02
C ASP A 8 -2.71 -13.07 -4.56
N LEU A 9 -1.96 -11.98 -4.37
CA LEU A 9 -2.44 -10.62 -4.66
C LEU A 9 -1.73 -9.96 -5.83
N ASP A 10 -0.52 -10.41 -6.16
CA ASP A 10 0.39 -9.76 -7.12
C ASP A 10 0.54 -10.56 -8.43
N ASP A 11 -0.37 -11.51 -8.67
CA ASP A 11 -0.40 -12.35 -9.87
C ASP A 11 0.83 -13.27 -10.00
N THR A 12 1.57 -13.51 -8.90
CA THR A 12 2.79 -14.33 -8.94
C THR A 12 2.47 -15.82 -9.06
N LEU A 13 1.37 -16.29 -8.44
CA LEU A 13 1.00 -17.71 -8.40
C LEU A 13 -0.31 -18.01 -9.13
N LEU A 14 -1.26 -17.07 -9.15
CA LEU A 14 -2.61 -17.22 -9.69
C LEU A 14 -2.95 -16.04 -10.59
N SER A 15 -3.33 -16.36 -11.83
CA SER A 15 -3.80 -15.38 -12.82
C SER A 15 -4.87 -14.45 -12.26
N ASN A 16 -4.53 -13.17 -12.13
CA ASN A 16 -5.35 -12.09 -11.66
C ASN A 16 -5.13 -10.88 -12.57
N ASP A 17 -6.20 -10.26 -13.05
CA ASP A 17 -6.08 -8.97 -13.74
C ASP A 17 -5.68 -7.91 -12.71
N ILE A 18 -4.36 -7.72 -12.59
CA ILE A 18 -3.77 -6.92 -11.53
C ILE A 18 -4.19 -5.45 -11.62
N ASP A 19 -4.45 -4.95 -12.83
CA ASP A 19 -4.89 -3.59 -13.07
C ASP A 19 -6.31 -3.36 -12.58
N ILE A 20 -7.21 -4.35 -12.77
CA ILE A 20 -8.57 -4.30 -12.22
C ILE A 20 -8.54 -4.50 -10.71
N PHE A 21 -7.78 -5.48 -10.23
CA PHE A 21 -7.70 -5.83 -8.82
C PHE A 21 -7.14 -4.68 -7.97
N GLN A 22 -5.97 -4.14 -8.32
CA GLN A 22 -5.33 -3.08 -7.54
C GLN A 22 -6.24 -1.86 -7.38
N LYS A 23 -6.91 -1.43 -8.46
CA LYS A 23 -7.85 -0.30 -8.40
C LYS A 23 -8.98 -0.54 -7.40
N ALA A 24 -9.61 -1.72 -7.43
CA ALA A 24 -10.69 -2.07 -6.52
C ALA A 24 -10.20 -2.25 -5.07
N TYR A 25 -9.04 -2.88 -4.90
CA TYR A 25 -8.41 -3.14 -3.61
C TYR A 25 -8.04 -1.84 -2.91
N PHE A 26 -7.30 -0.95 -3.55
CA PHE A 26 -6.87 0.31 -2.94
C PHE A 26 -8.04 1.23 -2.61
N LYS A 27 -9.09 1.26 -3.44
CA LYS A 27 -10.31 2.00 -3.11
C LYS A 27 -10.93 1.48 -1.81
N ARG A 28 -11.13 0.16 -1.70
CA ARG A 28 -11.71 -0.46 -0.49
C ARG A 28 -10.82 -0.32 0.73
N LEU A 29 -9.50 -0.38 0.54
CA LEU A 29 -8.53 -0.14 1.59
C LEU A 29 -8.62 1.30 2.11
N ALA A 30 -8.74 2.28 1.23
CA ALA A 30 -8.93 3.67 1.61
C ALA A 30 -10.25 3.89 2.38
N GLU A 31 -11.33 3.24 1.96
CA GLU A 31 -12.62 3.25 2.69
C GLU A 31 -12.47 2.65 4.09
N ALA A 32 -11.79 1.50 4.21
CA ALA A 32 -11.57 0.83 5.48
C ALA A 32 -10.66 1.65 6.43
N LEU A 33 -9.74 2.43 5.88
CA LEU A 33 -8.77 3.22 6.65
C LEU A 33 -9.23 4.67 6.91
N GLN A 34 -10.46 5.02 6.51
CA GLN A 34 -11.05 6.34 6.78
C GLN A 34 -10.95 6.80 8.24
N PRO A 35 -11.06 5.93 9.28
CA PRO A 35 -10.90 6.35 10.67
C PRO A 35 -9.51 6.91 11.02
N TRP A 36 -8.48 6.60 10.21
CA TRP A 36 -7.09 7.03 10.45
C TRP A 36 -6.62 8.09 9.46
N ALA A 37 -7.14 8.11 8.23
CA ALA A 37 -6.74 9.05 7.20
C ALA A 37 -7.91 9.39 6.26
N PRO A 38 -8.14 10.67 5.91
CA PRO A 38 -9.10 11.04 4.88
C PRO A 38 -8.76 10.39 3.54
N MET A 39 -9.78 9.91 2.80
CA MET A 39 -9.61 9.24 1.51
C MET A 39 -8.83 10.12 0.50
N GLU A 40 -9.08 11.42 0.53
CA GLU A 40 -8.44 12.41 -0.35
C GLU A 40 -6.94 12.54 -0.10
N LYS A 41 -6.48 12.18 1.11
CA LYS A 41 -5.05 12.16 1.47
C LYS A 41 -4.44 10.77 1.30
N PHE A 42 -5.20 9.73 1.62
CA PHE A 42 -4.71 8.36 1.63
C PHE A 42 -4.25 7.89 0.24
N MET A 43 -5.09 8.04 -0.79
CA MET A 43 -4.78 7.51 -2.12
C MET A 43 -3.56 8.20 -2.75
N PRO A 44 -3.43 9.54 -2.73
CA PRO A 44 -2.21 10.20 -3.19
C PRO A 44 -0.96 9.77 -2.41
N ALA A 45 -1.05 9.72 -1.07
CA ALA A 45 0.07 9.31 -0.22
C ALA A 45 0.53 7.88 -0.51
N MET A 46 -0.41 6.96 -0.69
CA MET A 46 -0.12 5.57 -1.04
C MET A 46 0.62 5.47 -2.37
N MET A 47 0.11 6.13 -3.41
CA MET A 47 0.72 6.10 -4.75
C MET A 47 2.12 6.72 -4.76
N GLU A 48 2.31 7.84 -4.07
CA GLU A 48 3.62 8.50 -3.99
C GLU A 48 4.64 7.67 -3.21
N ALA A 49 4.24 7.08 -2.09
CA ALA A 49 5.13 6.25 -1.28
C ALA A 49 5.51 4.94 -2.00
N VAL A 50 4.57 4.32 -2.73
CA VAL A 50 4.87 3.17 -3.61
C VAL A 50 5.84 3.58 -4.71
N GLN A 51 5.61 4.72 -5.36
CA GLN A 51 6.51 5.21 -6.39
C GLN A 51 7.92 5.47 -5.84
N ALA A 52 8.04 6.04 -4.64
CA ALA A 52 9.32 6.28 -3.98
C ALA A 52 10.10 4.98 -3.72
N MET A 53 9.41 3.90 -3.34
CA MET A 53 10.03 2.57 -3.25
C MET A 53 10.48 2.04 -4.62
N LEU A 54 9.66 2.18 -5.66
CA LEU A 54 9.94 1.65 -7.00
C LEU A 54 11.12 2.34 -7.70
N VAL A 55 11.29 3.65 -7.48
CA VAL A 55 12.39 4.42 -8.09
C VAL A 55 13.69 4.37 -7.28
N LYS A 56 13.68 3.74 -6.09
CA LYS A 56 14.85 3.60 -5.22
C LYS A 56 15.93 2.76 -5.90
N LYS A 57 17.13 3.33 -6.02
CA LYS A 57 18.29 2.67 -6.66
C LYS A 57 19.40 2.27 -5.69
N THR A 58 19.27 2.65 -4.42
CA THR A 58 20.31 2.44 -3.41
C THR A 58 19.84 1.43 -2.36
N PRO A 59 20.77 0.71 -1.70
CA PRO A 59 20.44 -0.18 -0.60
C PRO A 59 20.22 0.57 0.73
N ALA A 60 20.48 1.88 0.79
CA ALA A 60 20.23 2.67 2.00
C ALA A 60 18.73 2.68 2.31
N LEU A 61 18.36 2.48 3.57
CA LEU A 61 16.98 2.28 4.04
C LEU A 61 16.33 1.00 3.49
N THR A 62 15.46 0.39 4.27
CA THR A 62 14.54 -0.64 3.81
C THR A 62 13.46 -0.04 2.90
N MET A 63 12.72 -0.88 2.18
CA MET A 63 11.55 -0.41 1.41
C MET A 63 10.49 0.18 2.35
N GLU A 64 10.31 -0.43 3.51
CA GLU A 64 9.41 0.05 4.57
C GLU A 64 9.82 1.44 5.07
N GLU A 65 11.09 1.65 5.45
CA GLU A 65 11.57 2.97 5.88
C GLU A 65 11.42 4.04 4.78
N GLN A 66 11.67 3.68 3.51
CA GLN A 66 11.46 4.59 2.38
C GLN A 66 9.99 4.95 2.20
N PHE A 67 9.10 3.97 2.33
CA PHE A 67 7.65 4.17 2.26
C PHE A 67 7.18 5.07 3.41
N ASP A 68 7.59 4.75 4.63
CA ASP A 68 7.15 5.43 5.85
C ASP A 68 7.49 6.92 5.84
N GLN A 69 8.69 7.26 5.36
CA GLN A 69 9.16 8.64 5.25
C GLN A 69 8.30 9.50 4.30
N VAL A 70 7.61 8.87 3.34
CA VAL A 70 6.73 9.55 2.39
C VAL A 70 5.27 9.49 2.85
N PHE A 71 4.81 8.32 3.29
CA PHE A 71 3.40 8.03 3.53
C PHE A 71 2.86 8.71 4.81
N TYR A 72 3.47 8.44 5.96
CA TYR A 72 2.94 8.86 7.27
C TYR A 72 2.82 10.39 7.43
N PRO A 73 3.79 11.21 6.97
CA PRO A 73 3.66 12.67 7.00
C PRO A 73 2.47 13.18 6.20
N GLN A 74 2.15 12.56 5.06
CA GLN A 74 1.05 13.01 4.20
C GLN A 74 -0.33 12.72 4.78
N ILE A 75 -0.49 11.56 5.41
CA ILE A 75 -1.75 11.20 6.08
C ILE A 75 -1.91 11.82 7.47
N GLY A 76 -0.82 12.41 8.03
CA GLY A 76 -0.86 13.19 9.26
C GLY A 76 -0.89 12.34 10.54
N THR A 77 -0.34 11.12 10.50
CA THR A 77 -0.21 10.24 11.68
C THR A 77 1.20 9.71 11.78
N ALA A 78 1.61 9.31 12.99
CA ALA A 78 2.84 8.56 13.21
C ALA A 78 2.61 7.07 12.98
N LYS A 79 3.68 6.36 12.61
CA LYS A 79 3.70 4.89 12.59
C LYS A 79 3.55 4.35 14.02
N SER A 80 2.71 3.33 14.18
CA SER A 80 2.44 2.65 15.47
C SER A 80 3.27 1.37 15.61
#